data_AF-R7UEV2-F1
#
_entry.id   AF-R7UEV2-F1
#
_cell.length_a   1.000
_cell.length_b   1.000
_cell.length_c   1.000
_cell.angle_alpha   90.00
_cell.angle_beta   90.00
_cell.angle_gamma   90.00
#
_symmetry.space_group_name_H-M   'P 1'
#
loop_
_entity.id
_entity.type
_entity.pdbx_description
1 polymer ?
#
loop_
_entity_poly.entity_id
_entity_poly.type
_entity_poly.pdbx_seq_one_letter_code
_entity_poly.pdbx_strand_id
1 'polypeptide(L)' 'GDQKPTKKTRPKRGQYRKYNSQLLVEAVKAVQRGEMSVHRAGSYFGVPHSTLEYKVKER' A
#
# COMPACT_ATOMS: atom_id res chain seq x y z
N GLY A 1 27.07 6.12 2.58
CA GLY A 1 26.72 6.54 1.20
C GLY A 1 25.30 6.11 0.94
N ASP A 2 24.38 6.77 1.63
CA ASP A 2 23.04 6.26 1.92
C ASP A 2 22.09 6.64 0.80
N GLN A 3 21.82 5.67 -0.08
CA GLN A 3 20.87 5.80 -1.17
C GLN A 3 19.46 5.98 -0.58
N LYS A 4 19.04 7.24 -0.41
CA LYS A 4 17.66 7.60 -0.08
C LYS A 4 16.75 7.12 -1.23
N PRO A 5 15.71 6.31 -0.97
CA PRO A 5 14.85 5.81 -2.02
C PRO A 5 14.12 6.98 -2.68
N THR A 6 14.23 7.04 -4.00
CA THR A 6 13.57 8.00 -4.87
C THR A 6 12.08 8.00 -4.55
N LYS A 7 11.59 9.11 -3.99
CA LYS A 7 10.17 9.29 -3.63
C LYS A 7 9.37 9.26 -4.93
N LYS A 8 8.87 8.08 -5.31
CA LYS A 8 7.82 7.93 -6.32
C LYS A 8 6.71 8.88 -5.93
N THR A 9 6.50 9.89 -6.76
CA THR A 9 5.53 10.97 -6.56
C THR A 9 4.17 10.37 -6.21
N ARG A 10 3.69 10.59 -4.98
CA ARG A 10 2.34 10.16 -4.58
C ARG A 10 1.37 10.74 -5.61
N PRO A 11 0.52 9.92 -6.26
CA PRO A 11 -0.46 10.43 -7.21
C PRO A 11 -1.29 11.50 -6.52
N LYS A 12 -1.53 12.62 -7.21
CA LYS A 12 -2.27 13.77 -6.67
C LYS A 12 -3.60 13.27 -6.09
N ARG A 13 -3.94 13.74 -4.88
CA ARG A 13 -5.07 13.33 -4.00
C ARG A 13 -6.40 12.97 -4.69
N GLY A 14 -6.68 13.45 -5.91
CA GLY A 14 -7.91 13.13 -6.66
C GLY A 14 -7.92 11.80 -7.43
N GLN A 15 -6.76 11.18 -7.68
CA GLN A 15 -6.65 9.89 -8.42
C GLN A 15 -6.65 8.65 -7.51
N TYR A 16 -6.85 8.81 -6.20
CA TYR A 16 -7.01 7.69 -5.25
C TYR A 16 -8.26 6.83 -5.51
N ARG A 17 -9.04 7.14 -6.54
CA ARG A 17 -10.46 6.77 -6.64
C ARG A 17 -10.76 5.40 -7.21
N LYS A 18 -9.77 4.62 -7.64
CA LYS A 18 -10.00 3.21 -8.02
C LYS A 18 -8.79 2.35 -7.68
N TYR A 19 -8.56 2.08 -6.39
CA TYR A 19 -7.74 0.90 -6.08
C TYR A 19 -8.53 -0.32 -6.56
N ASN A 20 -7.92 -1.12 -7.43
CA ASN A 20 -8.51 -2.37 -7.88
C ASN A 20 -8.62 -3.30 -6.65
N SER A 21 -9.73 -4.02 -6.51
CA SER A 21 -9.92 -5.03 -5.47
C SER A 21 -8.79 -6.07 -5.49
N GLN A 22 -8.25 -6.41 -6.66
CA GLN A 22 -7.06 -7.26 -6.79
C GLN A 22 -5.82 -6.65 -6.11
N LEU A 23 -5.57 -5.35 -6.30
CA LEU A 23 -4.44 -4.66 -5.67
C LEU A 23 -4.58 -4.59 -4.15
N LEU A 24 -5.81 -4.48 -3.63
CA LEU A 24 -6.08 -4.58 -2.20
C LEU A 24 -5.71 -5.97 -1.67
N VAL A 25 -6.10 -7.03 -2.38
CA VAL A 25 -5.80 -8.42 -1.97
C VAL A 25 -4.29 -8.69 -2.01
N GLU A 26 -3.60 -8.24 -3.06
CA GLU A 26 -2.14 -8.39 -3.16
C GLU A 26 -1.40 -7.61 -2.06
N ALA A 27 -1.84 -6.39 -1.76
CA ALA A 27 -1.29 -5.58 -0.68
C ALA A 27 -1.43 -6.27 0.68
N VAL A 28 -2.60 -6.84 0.98
CA VAL A 28 -2.84 -7.58 2.23
C VAL A 28 -1.92 -8.79 2.32
N LYS A 29 -1.81 -9.58 1.24
CA LYS A 29 -0.95 -10.77 1.20
C LYS A 29 0.52 -10.42 1.41
N ALA A 30 1.02 -9.37 0.77
CA ALA A 30 2.42 -8.94 0.91
C ALA A 30 2.75 -8.52 2.36
N VAL A 31 1.81 -7.84 3.03
CA VAL A 31 1.95 -7.49 4.45
C VAL A 31 1.93 -8.74 5.33
N GLN A 32 0.99 -9.65 5.10
CA GLN A 32 0.85 -10.88 5.90
C GLN A 32 2.06 -11.81 5.77
N ARG A 33 2.70 -11.86 4.59
CA ARG A 33 3.94 -12.60 4.38
C ARG A 33 5.18 -11.91 4.98
N GLY A 34 5.05 -10.69 5.50
CA GLY A 34 6.16 -9.90 6.03
C GLY A 34 7.08 -9.31 4.96
N GLU A 35 6.68 -9.32 3.68
CA GLU A 35 7.49 -8.79 2.58
C GLU A 35 7.64 -7.26 2.66
N MET A 36 6.65 -6.59 3.26
CA MET A 36 6.66 -5.15 3.46
C MET A 36 5.69 -4.70 4.56
N SER A 37 5.93 -3.52 5.13
CA SER A 37 5.02 -2.90 6.10
C SER A 37 3.73 -2.42 5.44
N VAL A 38 2.66 -2.27 6.24
CA VAL A 38 1.37 -1.71 5.79
C VAL A 38 1.55 -0.37 5.07
N HIS A 39 2.40 0.50 5.61
CA HIS A 39 2.69 1.80 5.00
C HIS A 39 3.33 1.67 3.61
N ARG A 40 4.31 0.76 3.47
CA ARG A 40 5.02 0.51 2.21
C ARG A 40 4.08 -0.12 1.18
N ALA A 41 3.26 -1.09 1.59
CA ALA A 41 2.25 -1.72 0.74
C ALA A 41 1.19 -0.73 0.24
N GLY A 42 0.63 0.12 1.11
CA GLY A 42 -0.36 1.11 0.69
C GLY A 42 0.18 2.09 -0.36
N SER A 43 1.45 2.49 -0.22
CA SER A 43 2.12 3.34 -1.21
C SER A 43 2.44 2.59 -2.51
N TYR A 44 2.83 1.32 -2.43
CA TYR A 44 3.23 0.50 -3.57
C TYR A 44 2.03 0.09 -4.44
N PHE A 45 0.95 -0.38 -3.82
CA PHE A 45 -0.26 -0.87 -4.48
C PHE A 45 -1.30 0.23 -4.74
N GLY A 46 -1.04 1.46 -4.29
CA GLY A 46 -1.98 2.58 -4.45
C GLY A 46 -3.25 2.42 -3.61
N VAL A 47 -3.17 1.71 -2.48
CA VAL A 47 -4.29 1.39 -1.59
C VAL A 47 -4.22 2.27 -0.33
N PRO A 48 -5.34 2.83 0.16
CA PRO A 48 -5.30 3.75 1.31
C PRO A 48 -4.73 3.03 2.52
N HIS A 49 -3.86 3.70 3.28
CA HIS A 49 -3.25 3.11 4.46
C HIS A 49 -4.31 2.58 5.44
N SER A 50 -5.34 3.39 5.73
CA SER A 50 -6.44 3.01 6.60
C SER A 50 -7.25 1.83 6.06
N THR A 51 -7.50 1.77 4.75
CA THR A 51 -8.18 0.63 4.12
C THR A 51 -7.36 -0.64 4.26
N LEU A 52 -6.06 -0.56 4.01
CA LEU A 52 -5.17 -1.72 4.11
C LEU A 52 -5.01 -2.18 5.57
N GLU A 53 -4.85 -1.24 6.50
CA GLU A 53 -4.74 -1.51 7.93
C GLU A 53 -6.00 -2.21 8.47
N TYR A 54 -7.18 -1.70 8.12
CA TYR A 54 -8.45 -2.33 8.45
C TYR A 54 -8.49 -3.76 7.92
N LYS A 55 -8.16 -3.95 6.64
CA LYS A 55 -8.25 -5.27 5.99
C LYS A 55 -7.24 -6.28 6.54
N VAL A 56 -6.07 -5.84 7.02
CA VAL A 56 -5.07 -6.70 7.66
C VAL A 56 -5.51 -7.12 9.07
N LYS A 57 -6.22 -6.26 9.80
CA LYS A 57 -6.70 -6.50 11.18
C LYS A 57 -8.03 -7.25 11.28
N GLU A 58 -8.83 -7.28 10.23
CA GLU A 58 -10.12 -8.02 10.17
C GLU A 58 -9.99 -9.56 10.23
N ARG A 59 -8.85 -10.13 10.61
CA ARG A 59 -8.59 -11.58 10.53
C ARG A 59 -7.99 -12.15 11.80
#